data_AF-A0A562B5K5-F1
#
_entry.id   AF-A0A562B5K5-F1
#
_cell.length_a   1.000
_cell.length_b   1.000
_cell.length_c   1.000
_cell.angle_alpha   90.00
_cell.angle_beta   90.00
_cell.angle_gamma   90.00
#
_symmetry.space_group_name_H-M   'P 1'
#
loop_
_entity.id
_entity.type
_entity.pdbx_description
1 polymer ?
#
loop_
_entity_poly.entity_id
_entity_poly.type
_entity_poly.pdbx_seq_one_letter_code
_entity_poly.pdbx_strand_id
1 'polypeptide(L)' 'MCVNYVPLQRKVLRDVFGVEPPPQPWQPEIWPDYLAPIVRVDDRGQRAAAF' A
#
# COMPACT_ATOMS: atom_id res chain seq x y z
N MET A 1 6.57 6.45 -20.45
CA MET A 1 6.96 6.51 -19.03
C MET A 1 5.70 6.63 -18.20
N CYS A 2 5.51 5.78 -17.21
CA CYS A 2 4.42 5.92 -16.25
C CYS A 2 4.95 6.72 -15.05
N VAL A 3 4.28 7.82 -14.68
CA VAL A 3 4.68 8.67 -13.54
C VAL A 3 3.61 8.73 -12.46
N ASN A 4 2.44 8.14 -12.71
CA ASN A 4 1.29 8.12 -11.81
C ASN A 4 0.55 6.78 -11.89
N TYR A 5 -0.23 6.46 -10.86
CA TYR A 5 -1.07 5.26 -10.84
C TYR A 5 -2.21 5.36 -9.83
N VAL A 6 -3.24 4.53 -10.01
CA VAL A 6 -4.30 4.34 -9.02
C VAL A 6 -3.86 3.25 -8.03
N PRO A 7 -3.74 3.56 -6.72
CA PRO A 7 -3.32 2.59 -5.72
C PRO A 7 -4.43 1.58 -5.44
N LEU A 8 -4.04 0.41 -4.91
CA LEU A 8 -4.97 -0.64 -4.53
C LEU A 8 -5.93 -0.17 -3.43
N GLN A 9 -7.15 -0.70 -3.45
CA GLN A 9 -8.13 -0.43 -2.40
C GLN A 9 -7.74 -1.12 -1.09
N ARG A 10 -8.09 -0.50 0.04
CA ARG A 10 -7.90 -1.06 1.39
C ARG A 10 -8.39 -2.50 1.54
N LYS A 11 -9.51 -2.84 0.91
CA LYS A 11 -10.07 -4.19 0.94
C LYS A 11 -9.12 -5.22 0.30
N VAL A 12 -8.43 -4.86 -0.78
CA VAL A 12 -7.49 -5.76 -1.47
C VAL A 12 -6.28 -6.07 -0.60
N LEU A 13 -5.77 -5.11 0.17
CA LEU A 13 -4.67 -5.34 1.12
C LEU A 13 -5.03 -6.43 2.15
N ARG A 14 -6.26 -6.44 2.66
CA ARG A 14 -6.72 -7.50 3.57
C ARG A 14 -7.01 -8.80 2.83
N ASP A 15 -7.88 -8.75 1.84
CA ASP A 15 -8.49 -9.95 1.28
C ASP A 15 -7.51 -10.74 0.40
N VAL A 16 -6.55 -10.06 -0.23
CA VAL A 16 -5.57 -10.69 -1.14
C VAL A 16 -4.21 -10.83 -0.48
N PHE A 17 -3.74 -9.80 0.22
CA PHE A 17 -2.39 -9.81 0.82
C PHE A 17 -2.37 -10.27 2.28
N GLY A 18 -3.52 -10.34 2.95
CA GLY A 18 -3.62 -10.70 4.36
C GLY A 18 -3.05 -9.64 5.31
N VAL A 19 -2.96 -8.39 4.85
CA VAL A 19 -2.28 -7.30 5.56
C VAL A 19 -3.29 -6.23 5.97
N GLU A 20 -3.21 -5.78 7.22
CA GLU A 20 -4.04 -4.66 7.66
C GLU A 20 -3.62 -3.37 6.94
N PRO A 21 -4.55 -2.65 6.30
CA PRO A 21 -4.27 -1.39 5.65
C PRO A 21 -3.71 -0.39 6.65
N PRO A 22 -2.72 0.43 6.25
CA PRO A 22 -2.25 1.52 7.08
C PRO A 22 -3.42 2.44 7.47
N PRO A 23 -3.44 3.03 8.68
CA PRO A 23 -4.56 3.86 9.13
C PRO A 23 -4.67 5.17 8.35
N GLN A 24 -3.56 5.72 7.89
CA GLN A 24 -3.54 6.98 7.15
C GLN A 24 -4.23 6.80 5.78
N PRO A 25 -5.04 7.76 5.33
CA PRO A 25 -5.58 7.73 3.97
C PRO A 25 -4.48 8.03 2.94
N TRP A 26 -4.65 7.51 1.73
CA TRP A 26 -3.82 7.85 0.57
C TRP A 26 -4.71 8.41 -0.54
N GLN A 27 -4.08 9.16 -1.45
CA GLN A 27 -4.77 9.80 -2.55
C GLN A 27 -5.35 8.74 -3.52
N PRO A 28 -6.50 9.03 -4.17
CA PRO A 28 -7.07 8.14 -5.19
C PRO A 28 -6.14 7.93 -6.40
N GLU A 29 -5.19 8.84 -6.60
CA GLU A 29 -4.14 8.76 -7.63
C GLU A 29 -2.80 9.19 -7.00
N ILE A 30 -1.77 8.38 -7.20
CA ILE A 30 -0.42 8.60 -6.68
C ILE A 30 0.45 9.20 -7.77
N TRP A 31 1.17 10.26 -7.40
CA TRP A 31 2.19 10.95 -8.19
C TRP A 31 3.56 10.78 -7.51
N PRO A 32 4.68 11.18 -8.15
CA PRO A 32 5.98 11.16 -7.50
C PRO A 32 5.93 11.96 -6.18
N ASP A 33 6.66 11.48 -5.17
CA ASP A 33 6.74 12.05 -3.82
C ASP A 33 5.46 11.97 -2.96
N TYR A 34 4.39 11.33 -3.45
CA TYR A 34 3.20 11.08 -2.64
C TYR A 34 3.34 9.78 -1.84
N LEU A 35 2.81 9.77 -0.62
CA LEU A 35 2.73 8.56 0.19
C LEU A 35 1.78 7.54 -0.46
N ALA A 36 2.22 6.29 -0.54
CA ALA A 36 1.46 5.19 -1.08
C ALA A 36 1.66 3.92 -0.24
N PRO A 37 0.64 3.06 -0.11
CA PRO A 37 0.78 1.83 0.66
C PRO A 37 1.73 0.85 -0.03
N ILE A 38 2.74 0.36 0.69
CA ILE A 38 3.70 -0.64 0.25
C ILE A 38 3.59 -1.87 1.16
N VAL A 39 3.41 -3.05 0.56
CA VAL A 39 3.48 -4.32 1.27
C VAL A 39 4.94 -4.76 1.34
N ARG A 40 5.46 -4.92 2.55
CA ARG A 40 6.80 -5.42 2.83
C ARG A 40 6.76 -6.66 3.72
N VAL A 41 7.85 -7.40 3.71
CA VAL A 41 8.09 -8.52 4.63
C VAL A 41 9.03 -8.02 5.72
N ASP A 42 8.71 -8.29 6.98
CA ASP A 42 9.59 -7.97 8.11
C ASP A 42 10.67 -9.04 8.32
N ASP A 43 11.55 -8.81 9.29
CA ASP A 43 12.66 -9.73 9.61
C ASP A 43 12.18 -11.11 10.12
N ARG A 44 10.90 -11.25 10.45
CA ARG A 44 10.26 -12.50 10.90
C ARG A 44 9.46 -13.19 9.78
N GLY A 45 9.51 -12.67 8.55
CA GLY A 45 8.78 -13.22 7.41
C GLY A 45 7.29 -12.83 7.38
N GLN A 46 6.83 -11.95 8.26
CA GLN A 46 5.43 -11.50 8.31
C GLN A 46 5.23 -10.34 7.33
N ARG A 47 4.06 -10.30 6.68
CA ARG A 47 3.71 -9.20 5.77
C ARG A 47 3.09 -8.05 6.55
N ALA A 48 3.54 -6.83 6.27
CA ALA A 48 2.99 -5.61 6.83
C ALA A 48 2.91 -4.51 5.76
N ALA A 49 1.93 -3.62 5.88
CA ALA A 49 1.80 -2.46 5.01
C ALA A 49 2.35 -1.22 5.71
N ALA A 50 3.12 -0.42 4.98
CA ALA A 50 3.68 0.86 5.42
C ALA A 50 3.55 1.90 4.30
N PHE A 51 3.96 3.14 4.57
CA PHE A 51 4.08 4.20 3.58
C PHE A 51 5.54 4.41 3.19
#